data_AF-A0A9J7APG4-F1
#
_entry.id   AF-A0A9J7APG4-F1
#
_cell.length_a   1.000
_cell.length_b   1.000
_cell.length_c   1.000
_cell.angle_alpha   90.00
_cell.angle_beta   90.00
_cell.angle_gamma   90.00
#
_symmetry.space_group_name_H-M   'P 1'
#
loop_
_entity.id
_entity.type
_entity.pdbx_description
1 polymer ?
#
loop_
_entity_poly.entity_id
_entity_poly.type
_entity_poly.pdbx_seq_one_letter_code
_entity_poly.pdbx_strand_id
1 'polypeptide(L)' 'MTRCRRFTVAAAQYAIGRPGSFEAYEERISGIAAAAADGGASLLLFPE' A
#
# COMPACT_ATOMS: atom_id res chain seq x y z
N MET A 1 -11.57 -13.85 -28.40
CA MET A 1 -10.45 -14.18 -27.50
C MET A 1 -10.46 -13.20 -26.34
N THR A 2 -10.81 -13.64 -25.13
CA THR A 2 -10.81 -12.77 -23.94
C THR A 2 -9.35 -12.52 -23.55
N ARG A 3 -8.87 -11.27 -23.62
CA ARG A 3 -7.53 -10.93 -23.13
C ARG A 3 -7.47 -11.20 -21.63
N CYS A 4 -6.56 -12.07 -21.21
CA CYS A 4 -6.28 -12.26 -19.79
C CYS A 4 -5.59 -11.00 -19.26
N ARG A 5 -6.26 -10.23 -18.38
CA ARG A 5 -5.66 -9.06 -17.74
C ARG A 5 -4.83 -9.53 -16.54
N ARG A 6 -3.56 -9.13 -16.49
CA ARG A 6 -2.69 -9.32 -15.32
C ARG A 6 -2.71 -8.04 -14.49
N PHE A 7 -2.85 -8.19 -13.18
CA PHE A 7 -2.74 -7.11 -12.21
C PHE A 7 -1.66 -7.47 -11.20
N THR A 8 -0.87 -6.47 -10.81
CA THR A 8 0.05 -6.58 -9.69
C THR A 8 -0.64 -5.98 -8.48
N VAL A 9 -0.63 -6.69 -7.36
CA VAL A 9 -1.26 -6.23 -6.11
C VAL A 9 -0.22 -6.27 -5.00
N ALA A 10 -0.24 -5.27 -4.13
CA ALA A 10 0.56 -5.21 -2.91
C ALA A 10 -0.34 -5.35 -1.69
N ALA A 11 0.19 -6.01 -0.65
CA ALA A 11 -0.45 -6.09 0.67
C ALA A 11 0.56 -5.59 1.70
N ALA A 12 0.22 -4.51 2.40
CA ALA A 12 1.05 -3.99 3.47
C ALA A 12 0.84 -4.84 4.73
N GLN A 13 1.95 -5.19 5.40
CA GLN A 13 1.92 -5.82 6.70
C GLN A 13 2.86 -5.05 7.64
N TYR A 14 2.32 -4.54 8.73
CA TYR A 14 3.06 -3.77 9.70
C TYR A 14 2.38 -3.76 11.08
N ALA A 15 3.14 -3.45 12.13
CA ALA A 15 2.57 -3.24 13.45
C ALA A 15 1.71 -1.96 13.44
N ILE A 16 0.40 -2.11 13.65
CA ILE A 16 -0.57 -1.01 13.54
C ILE A 16 -0.21 0.13 14.50
N GLY A 17 0.20 -0.19 15.74
CA GLY A 17 0.73 0.79 16.69
C GLY A 17 -0.23 1.97 16.93
N ARG A 18 0.25 3.01 17.62
CA ARG A 18 -0.48 4.29 17.72
C ARG A 18 0.41 5.40 17.18
N PRO A 19 0.01 6.10 16.10
CA PRO A 19 0.80 7.21 15.60
C PRO A 19 0.81 8.35 16.62
N GLY A 20 1.94 9.06 16.72
CA GLY A 20 2.11 10.19 17.63
C GLY A 20 1.35 11.45 17.17
N SER A 21 1.09 11.56 15.87
CA SER A 21 0.28 12.61 15.25
C SER A 21 -0.37 12.10 13.96
N PHE A 22 -1.26 12.90 13.38
CA PHE A 22 -1.87 12.56 12.09
C PHE A 22 -0.85 12.62 10.95
N GLU A 23 0.08 13.57 11.00
CA GLU A 23 1.16 13.74 10.01
C GLU A 23 2.09 12.52 10.00
N ALA A 24 2.46 11.99 11.16
CA ALA A 24 3.27 10.77 11.26
C ALA A 24 2.55 9.54 10.67
N TYR A 25 1.21 9.52 10.75
CA TYR A 25 0.41 8.49 10.11
C TYR A 25 0.38 8.69 8.58
N GLU A 26 0.16 9.91 8.11
CA GLU A 26 0.16 10.25 6.68
C GLU A 26 1.49 9.94 6.01
N GLU A 27 2.62 10.30 6.62
CA GLU A 27 3.97 10.00 6.12
C GLU A 27 4.19 8.49 5.99
N ARG A 28 3.74 7.71 6.98
CA ARG A 28 3.85 6.26 6.94
C ARG A 28 3.03 5.66 5.80
N ILE A 29 1.76 6.07 5.66
CA ILE A 29 0.86 5.53 4.64
C ILE A 29 1.31 5.93 3.24
N SER A 30 1.73 7.18 3.04
CA SER A 30 2.27 7.65 1.76
C SER A 30 3.57 6.94 1.38
N GLY A 31 4.46 6.66 2.35
CA GLY A 31 5.66 5.85 2.11
C GLY A 31 5.36 4.42 1.66
N ILE A 32 4.37 3.77 2.26
CA ILE A 32 3.93 2.42 1.85
C ILE A 32 3.30 2.46 0.46
N ALA A 33 2.48 3.48 0.17
CA ALA A 33 1.88 3.67 -1.15
C ALA A 33 2.93 3.90 -2.24
N ALA A 34 3.95 4.71 -1.97
CA ALA A 34 5.07 4.95 -2.88
C ALA A 34 5.83 3.64 -3.17
N ALA A 35 6.16 2.86 -2.15
CA ALA A 35 6.84 1.57 -2.33
C ALA A 35 6.00 0.57 -3.16
N ALA A 36 4.68 0.55 -2.98
CA ALA A 36 3.78 -0.28 -3.78
C ALA A 36 3.74 0.18 -5.26
N ALA A 37 3.70 1.50 -5.49
CA ALA A 37 3.73 2.07 -6.83
C ALA A 37 5.06 1.78 -7.54
N ASP A 38 6.19 1.92 -6.86
CA ASP A 38 7.52 1.57 -7.38
C ASP A 38 7.62 0.09 -7.72
N GLY A 39 6.92 -0.78 -6.98
CA GLY A 39 6.76 -2.21 -7.28
C GLY A 39 5.79 -2.52 -8.43
N GLY A 40 5.19 -1.52 -9.05
CA GLY A 40 4.23 -1.68 -10.15
C GLY A 40 2.85 -2.15 -9.72
N ALA A 41 2.50 -2.04 -8.43
CA ALA A 41 1.19 -2.43 -7.94
C ALA A 41 0.09 -1.52 -8.52
N SER A 42 -0.99 -2.14 -8.96
CA SER A 42 -2.23 -1.47 -9.39
C SER A 42 -3.26 -1.35 -8.25
N LEU A 43 -3.01 -2.04 -7.14
CA LEU A 43 -3.84 -2.03 -5.93
C LEU A 43 -2.94 -2.29 -4.72
N LEU A 44 -3.15 -1.52 -3.66
CA LEU A 44 -2.51 -1.71 -2.36
C LEU A 44 -3.60 -1.94 -1.30
N LEU A 45 -3.42 -2.98 -0.50
CA LEU A 45 -4.27 -3.31 0.64
C LEU A 45 -3.56 -2.97 1.96
N PHE A 46 -4.29 -2.38 2.88
CA PHE A 46 -3.83 -2.11 4.25
C PHE A 46 -4.48 -3.09 5.23
N PRO A 47 -3.82 -3.40 6.36
CA PRO A 47 -4.46 -4.16 7.45
C PRO A 47 -5.64 -3.37 8.05
N GLU A 48 -6.57 -4.09 8.67
CA GLU A 48 -7.71 -3.52 9.41
C GLU A 48 -7.27 -2.62 10.58
#